data_AF-A0A2T7T6M2-F1
#
_entry.id   AF-A0A2T7T6M2-F1
#
_cell.length_a   1.000
_cell.length_b   1.000
_cell.length_c   1.000
_cell.angle_alpha   90.00
_cell.angle_beta   90.00
_cell.angle_gamma   90.00
#
_symmetry.space_group_name_H-M   'P 1'
#
loop_
_entity.id
_entity.type
_entity.pdbx_description
1 polymer ?
#
loop_
_entity_poly.entity_id
_entity_poly.type
_entity_poly.pdbx_seq_one_letter_code
_entity_poly.pdbx_strand_id
1 'polypeptide(L)'
;MSATLTRAALYSGAVIAALGLAAAPAQAALITLSQGHVDVVDIAYEGGVLRLGLHDETTGTGVERDPAEVTLRVKPEAGATVPSNPAFSFLGSPGAPVWILPQTSNPALLHAGWAAHELPAGAFQGDSVHLKLTAVSGPADVSLYDVSQGTPTKRFDSGDGLPDSVNVSAGAHHHTNWAFEAKGDYTLTFQATGKLTNGTTLNSAPVAYHFTVG
;
A
#
# COMPACT_ATOMS: atom_id res chain seq x y z
N MET A 1 36.17 33.67 80.67
CA MET A 1 37.34 34.08 79.88
C MET A 1 37.61 32.99 78.87
N SER A 2 37.50 33.30 77.56
CA SER A 2 38.07 32.57 76.41
C SER A 2 37.62 31.10 76.20
N ALA A 3 37.44 30.57 75.00
CA ALA A 3 37.81 31.00 73.68
C ALA A 3 36.81 30.47 72.63
N THR A 4 36.53 31.29 71.64
CA THR A 4 35.82 30.96 70.40
C THR A 4 36.70 30.03 69.55
N LEU A 5 36.16 28.88 69.13
CA LEU A 5 36.77 28.03 68.10
C LEU A 5 35.86 27.98 66.87
N THR A 6 36.30 28.66 65.82
CA THR A 6 35.71 28.67 64.48
C THR A 6 35.96 27.31 63.82
N ARG A 7 34.92 26.55 63.51
CA ARG A 7 35.00 25.34 62.67
C ARG A 7 34.52 25.69 61.26
N ALA A 8 35.46 25.67 60.31
CA ALA A 8 35.18 25.76 58.88
C ALA A 8 34.43 24.50 58.41
N ALA A 9 33.29 24.70 57.76
CA ALA A 9 32.56 23.63 57.07
C ALA A 9 33.14 23.47 55.65
N LEU A 10 33.75 22.32 55.38
CA LEU A 10 34.08 21.88 54.03
C LEU A 10 32.80 21.32 53.39
N TYR A 11 32.25 22.02 52.40
CA TYR A 11 31.20 21.50 51.54
C TYR A 11 31.84 20.61 50.46
N SER A 12 31.79 19.31 50.66
CA SER A 12 32.09 18.34 49.60
C SER A 12 30.91 18.27 48.64
N GLY A 13 30.98 19.01 47.53
CA GLY A 13 30.03 18.89 46.43
C GLY A 13 30.26 17.59 45.66
N ALA A 14 29.34 16.64 45.77
CA ALA A 14 29.30 15.46 44.91
C ALA A 14 28.66 15.84 43.57
N VAL A 15 29.45 15.82 42.49
CA VAL A 15 28.93 15.92 41.12
C VAL A 15 28.46 14.53 40.70
N ILE A 16 27.14 14.32 40.65
CA ILE A 16 26.55 13.13 40.02
C ILE A 16 26.48 13.42 38.53
N ALA A 17 27.35 12.80 37.74
CA ALA A 17 27.24 12.79 36.29
C ALA A 17 26.12 11.81 35.89
N ALA A 18 24.94 12.33 35.59
CA ALA A 18 23.87 11.54 35.00
C ALA A 18 24.19 11.28 33.52
N LEU A 19 24.64 10.06 33.20
CA LEU A 19 24.73 9.57 31.82
C LEU A 19 23.30 9.35 31.30
N GLY A 20 22.77 10.34 30.58
CA GLY A 20 21.52 10.19 29.83
C GLY A 20 21.72 9.21 28.68
N LEU A 21 21.26 7.98 28.84
CA LEU A 21 21.02 7.07 27.71
C LEU A 21 19.79 7.60 26.95
N ALA A 22 20.02 8.42 25.93
CA ALA A 22 18.97 8.72 24.95
C ALA A 22 18.74 7.45 24.12
N ALA A 23 17.65 6.72 24.41
CA ALA A 23 17.17 5.69 23.51
C ALA A 23 16.72 6.38 22.21
N ALA A 24 17.39 6.10 21.10
CA ALA A 24 16.89 6.49 19.79
C ALA A 24 15.51 5.84 19.60
N PRO A 25 14.53 6.55 18.99
CA PRO A 25 13.26 5.92 18.67
C PRO A 25 13.53 4.69 17.81
N ALA A 26 12.95 3.55 18.19
CA ALA A 26 13.02 2.35 17.36
C ALA A 26 12.25 2.64 16.07
N GLN A 27 12.96 2.88 14.98
CA GLN A 27 12.35 2.90 13.65
C GLN A 27 11.89 1.47 13.37
N ALA A 28 10.57 1.24 13.27
CA ALA A 28 10.06 -0.06 12.85
C ALA A 28 10.68 -0.41 11.48
N ALA A 29 11.20 -1.63 11.34
CA ALA A 29 11.76 -2.09 10.08
C ALA A 29 10.61 -2.29 9.09
N LEU A 30 10.73 -1.70 7.89
CA LEU A 30 9.75 -1.90 6.83
C LEU A 30 9.70 -3.37 6.42
N ILE A 31 8.48 -3.86 6.21
CA ILE A 31 8.19 -5.24 5.81
C ILE A 31 8.22 -5.28 4.29
N THR A 32 9.10 -6.10 3.72
CA THR A 32 9.16 -6.28 2.27
C THR A 32 8.41 -7.54 1.87
N LEU A 33 7.36 -7.39 1.06
CA LEU A 33 6.63 -8.50 0.44
C LEU A 33 7.11 -8.63 -1.01
N SER A 34 7.54 -9.82 -1.44
CA SER A 34 8.11 -10.00 -2.79
C SER A 34 7.55 -11.19 -3.57
N GLN A 35 6.76 -12.05 -2.94
CA GLN A 35 6.08 -13.18 -3.57
C GLN A 35 4.93 -13.67 -2.70
N GLY A 36 3.94 -14.33 -3.31
CA GLY A 36 2.77 -14.86 -2.63
C GLY A 36 1.53 -13.99 -2.80
N HIS A 37 0.43 -14.44 -2.21
CA HIS A 37 -0.86 -13.76 -2.28
C HIS A 37 -0.85 -12.50 -1.41
N VAL A 38 -1.37 -11.41 -1.95
CA VAL A 38 -1.58 -10.16 -1.23
C VAL A 38 -2.76 -9.39 -1.83
N ASP A 39 -3.74 -9.05 -1.00
CA ASP A 39 -4.73 -8.05 -1.35
C ASP A 39 -4.14 -6.69 -0.97
N VAL A 40 -3.45 -6.08 -1.96
CA VAL A 40 -2.70 -4.84 -1.77
C VAL A 40 -3.60 -3.76 -1.23
N VAL A 41 -4.81 -3.63 -1.77
CA VAL A 41 -5.84 -2.73 -1.23
C VAL A 41 -6.95 -3.58 -0.62
N ASP A 42 -6.94 -3.73 0.69
CA ASP A 42 -8.06 -4.30 1.43
C ASP A 42 -9.01 -3.18 1.89
N ILE A 43 -10.29 -3.32 1.56
CA ILE A 43 -11.33 -2.32 1.85
C ILE A 43 -12.22 -2.83 2.97
N ALA A 44 -12.31 -2.04 4.03
CA ALA A 44 -13.01 -2.45 5.23
C ALA A 44 -13.93 -1.39 5.79
N TYR A 45 -15.02 -1.85 6.41
CA TYR A 45 -15.97 -1.00 7.11
C TYR A 45 -16.22 -1.54 8.51
N GLU A 46 -15.63 -0.87 9.50
CA GLU A 46 -15.69 -1.27 10.90
C GLU A 46 -15.89 -0.05 11.79
N GLY A 47 -16.72 -0.17 12.84
CA GLY A 47 -16.94 0.91 13.80
C GLY A 47 -17.51 2.20 13.19
N GLY A 48 -18.16 2.11 12.03
CA GLY A 48 -18.68 3.28 11.30
C GLY A 48 -17.65 3.98 10.41
N VAL A 49 -16.45 3.41 10.25
CA VAL A 49 -15.34 3.99 9.49
C VAL A 49 -15.04 3.12 8.28
N LEU A 50 -15.00 3.74 7.09
CA LEU A 50 -14.49 3.13 5.87
C LEU A 50 -12.97 3.34 5.82
N ARG A 51 -12.19 2.27 5.77
CA ARG A 51 -10.72 2.29 5.79
C ARG A 51 -10.14 1.45 4.65
N LEU A 52 -8.89 1.75 4.31
CA LEU A 52 -8.07 0.93 3.42
C LEU A 52 -6.90 0.37 4.22
N GLY A 53 -6.56 -0.89 3.97
CA GLY A 53 -5.42 -1.60 4.54
C GLY A 53 -4.75 -2.50 3.50
N LEU A 54 -3.90 -3.41 3.97
CA LEU A 54 -3.26 -4.44 3.15
C LEU A 54 -3.38 -5.79 3.86
N HIS A 55 -3.96 -6.77 3.17
CA HIS A 55 -4.07 -8.14 3.67
C HIS A 55 -2.91 -8.99 3.10
N ASP A 56 -1.97 -9.38 3.96
CA ASP A 56 -0.79 -10.16 3.62
C ASP A 56 -1.01 -11.65 3.91
N GLU A 57 -1.08 -12.49 2.86
CA GLU A 57 -1.10 -13.95 2.98
C GLU A 57 0.18 -14.61 2.45
N THR A 58 1.28 -13.86 2.30
CA THR A 58 2.55 -14.34 1.71
C THR A 58 3.22 -15.45 2.51
N THR A 59 2.92 -15.55 3.81
CA THR A 59 3.39 -16.62 4.71
C THR A 59 2.42 -17.78 4.87
N GLY A 60 1.26 -17.73 4.19
CA GLY A 60 0.16 -18.69 4.33
C GLY A 60 -0.73 -18.47 5.55
N THR A 61 -0.45 -17.47 6.39
CA THR A 61 -1.34 -16.97 7.43
C THR A 61 -1.65 -15.51 7.12
N GLY A 62 -2.94 -15.16 7.02
CA GLY A 62 -3.38 -13.79 6.76
C GLY A 62 -3.06 -12.85 7.92
N VAL A 63 -2.43 -11.73 7.58
CA VAL A 63 -2.05 -10.66 8.51
C VAL A 63 -2.47 -9.31 7.90
N GLU A 64 -3.27 -8.56 8.64
CA GLU A 64 -3.53 -7.15 8.33
C GLU A 64 -2.30 -6.30 8.61
N ARG A 65 -1.91 -5.47 7.63
CA ARG A 65 -0.77 -4.56 7.74
C ARG A 65 -1.17 -3.12 7.44
N ASP A 66 -0.52 -2.19 8.11
CA ASP A 66 -0.53 -0.78 7.70
C ASP A 66 0.29 -0.65 6.40
N PRO A 67 -0.29 -0.15 5.30
CA PRO A 67 0.45 0.05 4.05
C PRO A 67 1.71 0.93 4.20
N ALA A 68 1.76 1.83 5.18
CA ALA A 68 2.93 2.66 5.46
C ALA A 68 4.14 1.87 6.00
N GLU A 69 3.91 0.67 6.53
CA GLU A 69 4.96 -0.23 7.05
C GLU A 69 5.40 -1.27 6.02
N VAL A 70 4.80 -1.28 4.83
CA VAL A 70 5.01 -2.31 3.79
C VAL A 70 5.66 -1.72 2.55
N THR A 71 6.63 -2.45 2.00
CA THR A 71 7.15 -2.23 0.64
C THR A 71 6.84 -3.45 -0.22
N LEU A 72 6.11 -3.24 -1.31
CA LEU A 72 5.76 -4.26 -2.30
C LEU A 72 6.87 -4.34 -3.35
N ARG A 73 7.65 -5.41 -3.32
CA ARG A 73 8.78 -5.61 -4.22
C ARG A 73 8.33 -6.27 -5.51
N VAL A 74 8.34 -5.50 -6.60
CA VAL A 74 8.19 -6.02 -7.96
C VAL A 74 9.56 -6.47 -8.45
N LYS A 75 9.80 -7.78 -8.43
CA LYS A 75 11.13 -8.33 -8.72
C LYS A 75 11.51 -8.24 -10.20
N PRO A 76 12.81 -8.32 -10.55
CA PRO A 76 13.25 -8.32 -11.96
C PRO A 76 12.59 -9.39 -12.82
N GLU A 77 12.20 -10.52 -12.25
CA GLU A 77 11.51 -11.64 -12.92
C GLU A 77 10.09 -11.27 -13.40
N ALA A 78 9.52 -10.16 -12.93
CA ALA A 78 8.29 -9.59 -13.47
C ALA A 78 8.51 -8.87 -14.81
N GLY A 79 9.77 -8.70 -15.25
CA GLY A 79 10.12 -8.01 -16.48
C GLY A 79 9.59 -8.72 -17.73
N ALA A 80 8.93 -7.96 -18.59
CA ALA A 80 8.37 -8.35 -19.86
C ALA A 80 8.58 -7.23 -20.89
N THR A 81 8.05 -7.42 -22.10
CA THR A 81 8.03 -6.39 -23.15
C THR A 81 6.60 -6.11 -23.57
N VAL A 82 6.29 -4.85 -23.84
CA VAL A 82 4.97 -4.43 -24.35
C VAL A 82 4.62 -5.19 -25.63
N PRO A 83 3.48 -5.90 -25.69
CA PRO A 83 3.06 -6.62 -26.89
C PRO A 83 2.89 -5.71 -28.12
N SER A 84 3.10 -6.25 -29.32
CA SER A 84 2.81 -5.53 -30.57
C SER A 84 1.32 -5.37 -30.88
N ASN A 85 0.45 -6.04 -30.12
CA ASN A 85 -1.00 -5.88 -30.23
C ASN A 85 -1.39 -4.46 -29.78
N PRO A 86 -2.01 -3.63 -30.63
CA PRO A 86 -2.39 -2.26 -30.28
C PRO A 86 -3.31 -2.14 -29.06
N ALA A 87 -4.01 -3.21 -28.65
CA ALA A 87 -4.81 -3.21 -27.43
C ALA A 87 -3.98 -2.98 -26.15
N PHE A 88 -2.66 -3.19 -26.19
CA PHE A 88 -1.74 -2.99 -25.07
C PHE A 88 -0.92 -1.69 -25.17
N SER A 89 -1.28 -0.78 -26.08
CA SER A 89 -0.53 0.48 -26.28
C SER A 89 -0.52 1.42 -25.06
N PHE A 90 -1.43 1.19 -24.11
CA PHE A 90 -1.46 1.91 -22.83
C PHE A 90 -0.30 1.53 -21.89
N LEU A 91 0.48 0.49 -22.22
CA LEU A 91 1.71 0.11 -21.49
C LEU A 91 2.97 0.74 -22.11
N GLY A 92 2.80 1.61 -23.12
CA GLY A 92 3.88 2.23 -23.88
C GLY A 92 4.07 1.65 -25.29
N SER A 93 5.26 1.86 -25.83
CA SER A 93 5.60 1.45 -27.20
C SER A 93 5.85 -0.06 -27.30
N PRO A 94 5.40 -0.75 -28.37
CA PRO A 94 5.73 -2.16 -28.60
C PRO A 94 7.23 -2.47 -28.44
N GLY A 95 7.55 -3.50 -27.66
CA GLY A 95 8.92 -3.90 -27.35
C GLY A 95 9.61 -3.11 -26.23
N ALA A 96 9.01 -2.03 -25.71
CA ALA A 96 9.50 -1.35 -24.51
C ALA A 96 9.47 -2.30 -23.29
N PRO A 97 10.40 -2.15 -22.34
CA PRO A 97 10.37 -2.93 -21.11
C PRO A 97 9.18 -2.53 -20.23
N VAL A 98 8.58 -3.50 -19.56
CA VAL A 98 7.50 -3.30 -18.57
C VAL A 98 7.63 -4.37 -17.48
N TRP A 99 7.28 -4.07 -16.23
CA TRP A 99 7.30 -5.03 -15.12
C TRP A 99 5.88 -5.33 -14.69
N ILE A 100 5.44 -6.58 -14.84
CA ILE A 100 4.04 -6.97 -14.64
C ILE A 100 3.93 -7.99 -13.51
N LEU A 101 3.25 -7.63 -12.42
CA LEU A 101 2.69 -8.62 -11.51
C LEU A 101 1.43 -9.20 -12.15
N PRO A 102 1.36 -10.52 -12.40
CA PRO A 102 0.29 -11.11 -13.19
C PRO A 102 -1.01 -11.30 -12.38
N GLN A 103 -2.15 -11.14 -13.04
CA GLN A 103 -3.48 -11.47 -12.46
C GLN A 103 -3.62 -12.96 -12.13
N THR A 104 -2.87 -13.82 -12.85
CA THR A 104 -2.80 -15.26 -12.60
C THR A 104 -1.61 -15.52 -11.70
N SER A 105 -1.82 -16.30 -10.65
CA SER A 105 -0.77 -16.58 -9.67
C SER A 105 0.51 -17.11 -10.32
N ASN A 106 1.63 -16.49 -9.96
CA ASN A 106 2.97 -16.97 -10.28
C ASN A 106 3.72 -17.14 -8.95
N PRO A 107 4.18 -18.35 -8.60
CA PRO A 107 4.80 -18.62 -7.30
C PRO A 107 6.09 -17.82 -7.07
N ALA A 108 6.70 -17.30 -8.14
CA ALA A 108 7.88 -16.47 -8.06
C ALA A 108 7.56 -14.98 -7.89
N LEU A 109 6.30 -14.52 -7.92
CA LEU A 109 5.95 -13.09 -7.87
C LEU A 109 4.82 -12.85 -6.85
N LEU A 110 4.57 -11.57 -6.54
CA LEU A 110 3.37 -11.19 -5.82
C LEU A 110 2.15 -11.44 -6.70
N HIS A 111 1.12 -12.05 -6.11
CA HIS A 111 -0.21 -12.16 -6.70
C HIS A 111 -1.06 -11.05 -6.09
N ALA A 112 -0.97 -9.86 -6.70
CA ALA A 112 -1.51 -8.62 -6.17
C ALA A 112 -2.97 -8.40 -6.58
N GLY A 113 -3.78 -7.90 -5.66
CA GLY A 113 -5.20 -7.65 -5.88
C GLY A 113 -5.76 -6.55 -4.98
N TRP A 114 -7.09 -6.46 -5.00
CA TRP A 114 -7.86 -5.75 -3.98
C TRP A 114 -8.98 -6.64 -3.48
N ALA A 115 -9.41 -6.37 -2.24
CA ALA A 115 -10.47 -7.11 -1.59
C ALA A 115 -11.42 -6.19 -0.83
N ALA A 116 -12.60 -6.73 -0.54
CA ALA A 116 -13.65 -6.08 0.23
C ALA A 116 -14.36 -7.09 1.15
N HIS A 117 -13.62 -8.08 1.67
CA HIS A 117 -14.16 -9.10 2.58
C HIS A 117 -14.72 -8.48 3.87
N GLU A 118 -14.11 -7.38 4.31
CA GLU A 118 -14.50 -6.64 5.51
C GLU A 118 -15.62 -5.61 5.26
N LEU A 119 -16.30 -5.67 4.10
CA LEU A 119 -17.53 -4.95 3.86
C LEU A 119 -18.75 -5.84 4.18
N PRO A 120 -19.56 -5.50 5.19
CA PRO A 120 -20.77 -6.27 5.49
C PRO A 120 -21.81 -6.12 4.38
N ALA A 121 -22.37 -7.26 3.95
CA ALA A 121 -23.47 -7.26 2.99
C ALA A 121 -24.65 -6.40 3.47
N GLY A 122 -25.15 -5.53 2.61
CA GLY A 122 -26.27 -4.63 2.88
C GLY A 122 -25.91 -3.35 3.65
N ALA A 123 -24.65 -3.11 3.99
CA ALA A 123 -24.23 -1.85 4.62
C ALA A 123 -24.28 -0.67 3.63
N PHE A 124 -23.88 -0.90 2.38
CA PHE A 124 -23.77 0.13 1.34
C PHE A 124 -24.89 0.01 0.30
N GLN A 125 -25.25 1.13 -0.33
CA GLN A 125 -26.20 1.17 -1.44
C GLN A 125 -25.65 0.37 -2.61
N GLY A 126 -26.46 -0.56 -3.13
CA GLY A 126 -26.01 -1.47 -4.20
C GLY A 126 -24.90 -2.42 -3.76
N ASP A 127 -24.70 -2.57 -2.44
CA ASP A 127 -23.69 -3.45 -1.83
C ASP A 127 -22.28 -3.25 -2.40
N SER A 128 -21.90 -2.00 -2.65
CA SER A 128 -20.64 -1.65 -3.28
C SER A 128 -20.07 -0.32 -2.82
N VAL A 129 -18.76 -0.17 -3.01
CA VAL A 129 -18.01 1.07 -2.83
C VAL A 129 -17.21 1.37 -4.10
N HIS A 130 -16.78 2.61 -4.26
CA HIS A 130 -15.84 3.01 -5.30
C HIS A 130 -14.43 2.99 -4.74
N LEU A 131 -13.53 2.19 -5.32
CA LEU A 131 -12.10 2.29 -5.09
C LEU A 131 -11.49 3.19 -6.15
N LYS A 132 -10.71 4.19 -5.73
CA LYS A 132 -10.12 5.20 -6.60
C LYS A 132 -8.60 5.19 -6.49
N LEU A 133 -7.91 5.20 -7.62
CA LEU A 133 -6.50 5.59 -7.67
C LEU A 133 -6.46 7.10 -7.89
N THR A 134 -5.91 7.83 -6.91
CA THR A 134 -6.00 9.29 -6.86
C THR A 134 -4.69 9.99 -7.20
N ALA A 135 -3.56 9.33 -6.98
CA ALA A 135 -2.25 9.82 -7.34
C ALA A 135 -1.27 8.67 -7.56
N VAL A 136 -0.33 8.89 -8.47
CA VAL A 136 0.86 8.05 -8.66
C VAL A 136 2.08 8.97 -8.66
N SER A 137 3.11 8.57 -7.94
CA SER A 137 4.44 9.20 -7.99
C SER A 137 5.46 8.10 -8.26
N GLY A 138 6.32 8.31 -9.26
CA GLY A 138 7.31 7.32 -9.66
C GLY A 138 8.02 7.74 -10.96
N PRO A 139 8.94 6.90 -11.46
CA PRO A 139 9.74 7.20 -12.64
C PRO A 139 8.98 7.10 -13.97
N ALA A 140 7.83 6.44 -14.02
CA ALA A 140 6.97 6.32 -15.20
C ALA A 140 5.51 6.04 -14.78
N ASP A 141 4.66 5.69 -15.74
CA ASP A 141 3.26 5.37 -15.48
C ASP A 141 3.06 3.95 -14.93
N VAL A 142 1.89 3.76 -14.32
CA VAL A 142 1.41 2.49 -13.76
C VAL A 142 0.00 2.22 -14.26
N SER A 143 -0.22 1.00 -14.76
CA SER A 143 -1.55 0.56 -15.19
C SER A 143 -1.94 -0.74 -14.52
N LEU A 144 -3.16 -0.80 -14.00
CA LEU A 144 -3.82 -2.00 -13.51
C LEU A 144 -4.88 -2.42 -14.53
N TYR A 145 -4.86 -3.68 -14.96
CA TYR A 145 -5.74 -4.15 -16.01
C TYR A 145 -6.00 -5.65 -15.94
N ASP A 146 -7.18 -6.06 -16.41
CA ASP A 146 -7.49 -7.47 -16.58
C ASP A 146 -7.30 -7.88 -18.04
N VAL A 147 -7.01 -9.15 -18.28
CA VAL A 147 -7.02 -9.78 -19.59
C VAL A 147 -8.04 -10.90 -19.59
N SER A 148 -8.97 -10.85 -20.54
CA SER A 148 -9.92 -11.94 -20.81
C SER A 148 -9.84 -12.30 -22.29
N GLN A 149 -9.55 -13.59 -22.57
CA GLN A 149 -9.39 -14.10 -23.94
C GLN A 149 -8.42 -13.27 -24.81
N GLY A 150 -7.35 -12.74 -24.20
CA GLY A 150 -6.34 -11.90 -24.86
C GLY A 150 -6.70 -10.42 -25.02
N THR A 151 -7.89 -10.00 -24.59
CA THR A 151 -8.34 -8.61 -24.61
C THR A 151 -8.11 -7.93 -23.26
N PRO A 152 -7.30 -6.86 -23.20
CA PRO A 152 -7.11 -6.10 -21.97
C PRO A 152 -8.30 -5.18 -21.67
N THR A 153 -8.60 -4.99 -20.38
CA THR A 153 -9.54 -4.00 -19.85
C THR A 153 -8.84 -3.23 -18.75
N LYS A 154 -8.58 -1.93 -18.97
CA LYS A 154 -7.97 -1.05 -17.97
C LYS A 154 -8.90 -0.91 -16.76
N ARG A 155 -8.32 -0.90 -15.58
CA ARG A 155 -8.98 -0.66 -14.28
C ARG A 155 -8.50 0.65 -13.70
N PHE A 156 -7.19 0.87 -13.77
CA PHE A 156 -6.54 2.13 -13.44
C PHE A 156 -5.38 2.35 -14.42
N ASP A 157 -5.13 3.57 -14.86
CA ASP A 157 -4.03 3.91 -15.76
C ASP A 157 -3.54 5.34 -15.50
N SER A 158 -2.37 5.51 -14.88
CA SER A 158 -1.90 6.87 -14.59
C SER A 158 -1.53 7.67 -15.84
N GLY A 159 -1.29 7.01 -16.97
CA GLY A 159 -0.86 7.63 -18.22
C GLY A 159 -1.96 8.38 -18.97
N ASP A 160 -3.24 8.15 -18.66
CA ASP A 160 -4.37 8.91 -19.23
C ASP A 160 -5.01 9.92 -18.27
N GLY A 161 -4.43 10.06 -17.08
CA GLY A 161 -4.83 11.01 -16.04
C GLY A 161 -5.47 10.33 -14.82
N LEU A 162 -5.63 11.09 -13.74
CA LEU A 162 -6.23 10.60 -12.49
C LEU A 162 -7.25 11.62 -11.96
N PRO A 163 -8.26 11.20 -11.17
CA PRO A 163 -8.43 9.86 -10.60
C PRO A 163 -9.13 8.87 -11.54
N ASP A 164 -8.73 7.60 -11.42
CA ASP A 164 -9.47 6.46 -11.95
C ASP A 164 -10.27 5.78 -10.85
N SER A 165 -11.35 5.08 -11.22
CA SER A 165 -12.26 4.46 -10.26
C SER A 165 -12.85 3.14 -10.77
N VAL A 166 -12.94 2.16 -9.87
CA VAL A 166 -13.69 0.92 -10.07
C VAL A 166 -14.75 0.74 -8.99
N ASN A 167 -15.82 0.02 -9.31
CA ASN A 167 -16.80 -0.43 -8.31
C ASN A 167 -16.32 -1.75 -7.71
N VAL A 168 -16.29 -1.83 -6.39
CA VAL A 168 -15.96 -3.04 -5.64
C VAL A 168 -17.18 -3.45 -4.82
N SER A 169 -17.71 -4.63 -5.11
CA SER A 169 -18.83 -5.20 -4.37
C SER A 169 -18.38 -5.67 -2.98
N ALA A 170 -19.28 -5.69 -2.01
CA ALA A 170 -19.04 -6.31 -0.72
C ALA A 170 -18.69 -7.79 -0.89
N GLY A 171 -17.68 -8.27 -0.15
CA GLY A 171 -17.16 -9.63 -0.26
C GLY A 171 -16.37 -9.92 -1.54
N ALA A 172 -16.08 -8.90 -2.37
CA ALA A 172 -15.28 -9.10 -3.57
C ALA A 172 -13.82 -9.42 -3.26
N HIS A 173 -13.23 -10.28 -4.09
CA HIS A 173 -11.81 -10.59 -4.17
C HIS A 173 -11.42 -10.48 -5.64
N HIS A 174 -10.44 -9.63 -5.98
CA HIS A 174 -10.01 -9.50 -7.36
C HIS A 174 -8.49 -9.36 -7.51
N HIS A 175 -7.89 -10.28 -8.25
CA HIS A 175 -6.50 -10.15 -8.72
C HIS A 175 -6.47 -9.62 -10.15
N THR A 176 -5.56 -8.68 -10.38
CA THR A 176 -5.41 -7.98 -11.67
C THR A 176 -3.94 -7.96 -12.08
N ASN A 177 -3.65 -7.55 -13.32
CA ASN A 177 -2.25 -7.30 -13.70
C ASN A 177 -1.85 -5.91 -13.21
N TRP A 178 -0.67 -5.78 -12.60
CA TRP A 178 -0.10 -4.49 -12.21
C TRP A 178 1.15 -4.26 -13.03
N ALA A 179 1.10 -3.33 -13.98
CA ALA A 179 2.20 -3.01 -14.87
C ALA A 179 2.87 -1.70 -14.48
N PHE A 180 4.21 -1.73 -14.38
CA PHE A 180 5.05 -0.57 -14.15
C PHE A 180 5.95 -0.38 -15.37
N GLU A 181 5.96 0.83 -15.95
CA GLU A 181 6.67 1.10 -17.20
C GLU A 181 8.19 1.37 -17.03
N ALA A 182 8.65 1.54 -15.79
CA ALA A 182 10.06 1.73 -15.47
C ALA A 182 10.45 1.06 -14.14
N LYS A 183 11.75 0.86 -13.95
CA LYS A 183 12.31 0.49 -12.64
C LYS A 183 12.40 1.70 -11.73
N GLY A 184 12.30 1.49 -10.43
CA GLY A 184 12.44 2.49 -9.39
C GLY A 184 11.34 2.41 -8.33
N ASP A 185 11.30 3.39 -7.46
CA ASP A 185 10.31 3.45 -6.39
C ASP A 185 9.05 4.18 -6.85
N TYR A 186 7.90 3.60 -6.52
CA TYR A 186 6.58 4.13 -6.83
C TYR A 186 5.77 4.27 -5.55
N THR A 187 4.93 5.28 -5.52
CA THR A 187 3.88 5.46 -4.51
C THR A 187 2.55 5.61 -5.23
N LEU A 188 1.62 4.70 -4.96
CA LEU A 188 0.25 4.72 -5.46
C LEU A 188 -0.68 5.13 -4.31
N THR A 189 -1.49 6.16 -4.50
CA THR A 189 -2.42 6.66 -3.47
C THR A 189 -3.85 6.28 -3.82
N PHE A 190 -4.47 5.43 -3.01
CA PHE A 190 -5.86 5.02 -3.18
C PHE A 190 -6.80 5.67 -2.16
N GLN A 191 -8.07 5.77 -2.52
CA GLN A 191 -9.15 6.19 -1.63
C GLN A 191 -10.42 5.40 -1.94
N ALA A 192 -11.14 4.95 -0.91
CA ALA A 192 -12.47 4.37 -1.05
C ALA A 192 -13.57 5.38 -0.71
N THR A 193 -14.66 5.36 -1.48
CA THR A 193 -15.86 6.16 -1.21
C THR A 193 -17.10 5.30 -1.36
N GLY A 194 -18.02 5.36 -0.39
CA GLY A 194 -19.24 4.55 -0.41
C GLY A 194 -20.41 5.30 0.21
N LYS A 195 -21.63 4.93 -0.17
CA LYS A 195 -22.86 5.48 0.41
C LYS A 195 -23.58 4.40 1.20
N LEU A 196 -23.81 4.62 2.49
CA LEU A 196 -24.57 3.71 3.35
C LEU A 196 -26.05 3.67 2.93
N THR A 197 -26.74 2.58 3.27
CA THR A 197 -28.18 2.42 3.01
C THR A 197 -29.04 3.51 3.64
N ASN A 198 -28.61 4.10 4.76
CA ASN A 198 -29.26 5.26 5.39
C ASN A 198 -29.02 6.60 4.67
N GLY A 199 -28.24 6.61 3.59
CA GLY A 199 -27.96 7.78 2.77
C GLY A 199 -26.65 8.52 3.08
N THR A 200 -25.95 8.17 4.17
CA THR A 200 -24.68 8.79 4.57
C THR A 200 -23.57 8.42 3.59
N THR A 201 -22.81 9.40 3.11
CA THR A 201 -21.61 9.16 2.30
C THR A 201 -20.37 9.10 3.19
N LEU A 202 -19.57 8.05 3.03
CA LEU A 202 -18.28 7.86 3.69
C LEU A 202 -17.16 7.96 2.66
N ASN A 203 -16.04 8.55 3.10
CA ASN A 203 -14.78 8.55 2.37
C ASN A 203 -13.70 8.06 3.32
N SER A 204 -12.85 7.13 2.88
CA SER A 204 -11.64 6.80 3.60
C SER A 204 -10.64 7.97 3.55
N ALA A 205 -9.65 7.95 4.44
CA ALA A 205 -8.43 8.70 4.18
C ALA A 205 -7.78 8.21 2.87
N PRO A 206 -7.06 9.08 2.13
CA PRO A 206 -6.12 8.62 1.11
C PRO A 206 -5.01 7.78 1.75
N VAL A 207 -4.69 6.64 1.17
CA VAL A 207 -3.65 5.71 1.68
C VAL A 207 -2.62 5.45 0.58
N ALA A 208 -1.35 5.62 0.94
CA ALA A 208 -0.21 5.44 0.05
C ALA A 208 0.33 4.00 0.16
N TYR A 209 0.61 3.39 -0.99
CA TYR A 209 1.19 2.06 -1.12
C TYR A 209 2.53 2.18 -1.82
N HIS A 210 3.58 1.65 -1.20
CA HIS A 210 4.95 1.76 -1.71
C HIS A 210 5.36 0.51 -2.48
N PHE A 211 5.89 0.73 -3.69
CA PHE A 211 6.43 -0.32 -4.54
C PHE A 211 7.88 -0.01 -4.89
N THR A 212 8.71 -1.06 -4.96
CA THR A 212 10.07 -0.95 -5.52
C THR A 212 10.19 -1.89 -6.71
N VAL A 213 10.45 -1.35 -7.90
CA VAL A 213 10.41 -2.08 -9.18
C VAL A 213 11.81 -2.35 -9.73
N GLY A 214 12.08 -3.63 -9.98
CA GLY A 214 13.23 -4.16 -10.71
C GLY A 214 14.60 -4.01 -10.07
#